data_AF-A0A2J0KY26-F1
#
_entry.id   AF-A0A2J0KY26-F1
#
_cell.length_a   1.000
_cell.length_b   1.000
_cell.length_c   1.000
_cell.angle_alpha   90.00
_cell.angle_beta   90.00
_cell.angle_gamma   90.00
#
_symmetry.space_group_name_H-M   'P 1'
#
loop_
_entity.id
_entity.type
_entity.pdbx_description
1 polymer ?
#
loop_
_entity_poly.entity_id
_entity_poly.type
_entity_poly.pdbx_seq_one_letter_code
_entity_poly.pdbx_strand_id
1 'polypeptide(L)' 'MEEVNVETVKADMNNFKLKQKVDFAYIMMGSISYTKNNDLFLSHLNSVADCLNSGGLYLMENLTINWADPKFWKPQT' A
#
# COMPACT_ATOMS: atom_id res chain seq x y z
N MET A 1 19.03 15.40 13.62
CA MET A 1 17.77 14.80 13.16
C MET A 1 17.70 15.12 11.68
N GLU A 2 17.64 14.12 10.81
CA GLU A 2 17.40 14.38 9.39
C GLU A 2 15.98 14.94 9.24
N GLU A 3 15.85 16.10 8.61
CA GLU A 3 14.54 16.68 8.29
C GLU A 3 13.97 15.92 7.09
N VAL A 4 13.03 15.02 7.37
CA VAL A 4 12.26 14.33 6.32
C VAL A 4 11.10 15.24 5.91
N ASN A 5 11.08 15.64 4.65
CA ASN A 5 9.94 16.36 4.08
C ASN A 5 8.79 15.37 3.80
N VAL A 6 7.62 15.63 4.38
CA VAL A 6 6.44 14.75 4.28
C VAL A 6 5.28 15.52 3.65
N GLU A 7 4.81 15.05 2.49
CA GLU A 7 3.55 15.49 1.88
C GLU A 7 2.46 14.45 2.15
N THR A 8 1.27 14.90 2.55
CA THR A 8 0.10 14.04 2.76
C THR A 8 -0.99 14.37 1.77
N VAL A 9 -1.63 13.35 1.20
CA VAL A 9 -2.74 13.51 0.25
C VAL A 9 -3.94 12.70 0.72
N LYS A 10 -5.14 13.28 0.64
CA LYS A 10 -6.39 12.56 0.83
C LYS A 10 -6.87 12.02 -0.53
N ALA A 11 -6.87 10.70 -0.70
CA ALA A 11 -7.32 10.02 -1.91
C ALA A 11 -7.90 8.63 -1.60
N ASP A 12 -8.56 8.00 -2.57
CA ASP A 12 -8.96 6.59 -2.52
C ASP A 12 -7.80 5.72 -3.03
N MET A 13 -7.38 4.72 -2.26
CA MET A 13 -6.27 3.84 -2.66
C MET A 13 -6.57 3.03 -3.93
N ASN A 14 -7.84 2.87 -4.31
CA ASN A 14 -8.23 2.18 -5.52
C ASN A 14 -8.20 3.09 -6.76
N ASN A 15 -8.10 4.41 -6.59
CA ASN A 15 -8.10 5.39 -7.68
C ASN A 15 -7.40 6.68 -7.24
N PHE A 16 -6.08 6.71 -7.35
CA PHE A 16 -5.27 7.89 -7.01
C PHE A 16 -4.23 8.20 -8.08
N LYS A 17 -3.71 9.42 -8.06
CA LYS A 17 -2.58 9.87 -8.86
C LYS A 17 -1.65 10.73 -8.01
N LEU A 18 -0.35 10.56 -8.22
CA LEU A 18 0.67 11.42 -7.63
C LEU A 18 1.09 12.50 -8.61
N LYS A 19 1.47 13.68 -8.09
CA LYS A 19 2.03 14.76 -8.91
C LYS A 19 3.38 14.38 -9.53
N GLN A 20 4.14 13.54 -8.82
CA GLN A 20 5.45 13.02 -9.23
C GLN A 20 5.47 11.51 -9.02
N LYS A 21 6.10 10.79 -9.95
CA LYS A 21 6.29 9.36 -9.84
C LYS A 21 7.34 9.02 -8.80
N VAL A 22 7.25 7.82 -8.24
CA VAL A 22 8.16 7.33 -7.18
C VAL A 22 8.89 6.07 -7.62
N ASP A 23 10.06 5.84 -7.04
CA ASP A 23 10.85 4.62 -7.29
C ASP A 23 10.41 3.45 -6.41
N PHE A 24 9.76 3.76 -5.28
CA PHE A 24 9.29 2.77 -4.33
C PHE A 24 7.94 3.18 -3.75
N ALA A 25 6.98 2.27 -3.79
CA ALA A 25 5.70 2.37 -3.11
C ALA A 25 5.53 1.19 -2.16
N TYR A 26 4.77 1.39 -1.09
CA TYR A 26 4.44 0.31 -0.16
C TYR A 26 3.06 0.48 0.45
N ILE A 27 2.42 -0.65 0.76
CA ILE A 27 1.19 -0.70 1.56
C ILE A 27 1.46 -1.58 2.79
N MET A 28 1.11 -1.05 3.96
CA MET A 28 1.44 -1.67 5.26
C MET A 28 0.19 -2.10 6.01
N MET A 29 0.42 -2.91 7.04
CA MET A 29 -0.51 -3.36 8.05
C MET A 29 -1.75 -4.05 7.47
N GLY A 30 -1.58 -4.72 6.33
CA GLY A 30 -2.65 -5.40 5.63
C GLY A 30 -3.73 -4.46 5.08
N SER A 31 -3.44 -3.17 4.89
CA SER A 31 -4.42 -2.20 4.36
C SER A 31 -5.00 -2.60 3.00
N ILE A 32 -4.28 -3.44 2.25
CA ILE A 32 -4.79 -4.02 1.01
C ILE A 32 -6.07 -4.84 1.22
N SER A 33 -6.32 -5.38 2.42
CA SER A 33 -7.55 -6.13 2.72
C SER A 33 -8.83 -5.29 2.59
N TYR A 34 -8.73 -3.96 2.53
CA TYR A 34 -9.87 -3.09 2.31
C TYR A 34 -10.30 -3.01 0.83
N THR A 35 -9.54 -3.60 -0.12
CA THR A 35 -10.01 -3.80 -1.50
C THR A 35 -11.03 -4.95 -1.50
N LYS A 36 -12.33 -4.63 -1.63
CA LYS A 36 -13.42 -5.59 -1.37
C LYS A 36 -13.65 -6.63 -2.47
N ASN A 37 -13.09 -6.42 -3.66
CA ASN A 37 -13.26 -7.29 -4.81
C ASN A 37 -12.08 -7.16 -5.78
N ASN A 38 -12.01 -8.05 -6.76
CA ASN A 38 -10.94 -8.09 -7.74
C ASN A 38 -10.86 -6.82 -8.59
N ASP A 39 -11.99 -6.21 -8.95
CA ASP A 39 -11.99 -4.99 -9.76
C ASP A 39 -11.33 -3.83 -9.03
N LEU A 40 -11.65 -3.66 -7.74
CA LEU A 40 -11.02 -2.67 -6.87
C LEU A 40 -9.53 -2.97 -6.65
N PHE A 41 -9.18 -4.24 -6.45
CA PHE A 41 -7.78 -4.66 -6.31
C PHE A 41 -6.96 -4.37 -7.57
N LEU A 42 -7.48 -4.69 -8.76
CA LEU A 42 -6.84 -4.37 -10.03
C LEU A 42 -6.75 -2.87 -10.27
N SER A 43 -7.79 -2.11 -9.90
CA SER A 43 -7.78 -0.64 -9.96
C SER A 43 -6.71 -0.02 -9.06
N HIS A 44 -6.52 -0.57 -7.86
CA HIS A 44 -5.42 -0.20 -6.97
C HIS A 44 -4.06 -0.49 -7.60
N LEU A 45 -3.84 -1.68 -8.14
CA LEU A 45 -2.58 -2.04 -8.81
C LEU A 45 -2.28 -1.13 -10.01
N ASN A 46 -3.30 -0.79 -10.80
CA ASN A 46 -3.15 0.17 -11.91
C ASN A 46 -2.76 1.56 -11.39
N SER A 47 -3.40 2.03 -10.32
CA SER A 47 -3.07 3.33 -9.70
C SER A 47 -1.62 3.38 -9.19
N VAL A 48 -1.15 2.28 -8.57
CA VAL A 48 0.25 2.16 -8.13
C VAL A 48 1.19 2.15 -9.34
N ALA A 49 0.92 1.34 -10.35
CA ALA A 49 1.76 1.23 -11.55
C ALA A 49 1.88 2.58 -12.30
N ASP A 50 0.79 3.34 -12.41
CA ASP A 50 0.79 4.67 -13.02
C ASP A 50 1.67 5.66 -12.25
N CYS A 51 1.80 5.47 -10.93
CA CYS A 51 2.59 6.32 -10.05
C CYS A 51 4.04 5.86 -9.89
N LEU A 52 4.42 4.70 -10.42
CA LEU A 52 5.81 4.22 -10.38
C LEU A 52 6.63 4.71 -11.56
N ASN A 53 7.92 4.94 -11.31
CA ASN A 53 8.92 5.06 -12.37
C ASN A 53 9.15 3.69 -13.05
N SER A 54 9.71 3.72 -14.26
CA SER A 54 10.10 2.47 -14.94
C SER A 54 11.14 1.72 -14.10
N GLY A 55 10.89 0.45 -13.79
CA GLY A 55 11.71 -0.34 -12.87
C GLY A 55 11.46 -0.09 -11.38
N GLY A 56 10.49 0.77 -11.04
CA GLY A 56 10.08 1.02 -9.66
C GLY A 56 9.48 -0.21 -8.99
N LEU A 57 9.55 -0.25 -7.67
CA LEU A 57 9.17 -1.40 -6.85
C LEU A 57 7.92 -1.10 -6.03
N TYR A 58 7.06 -2.11 -5.90
CA TYR A 58 5.92 -2.08 -5.01
C TYR A 58 6.02 -3.20 -3.98
N LEU A 59 6.05 -2.85 -2.69
CA LEU A 59 6.01 -3.80 -1.59
C LEU A 59 4.59 -3.88 -1.01
N MET A 60 4.03 -5.08 -0.99
CA MET A 60 2.71 -5.33 -0.42
C MET A 60 2.83 -6.18 0.85
N GLU A 61 2.56 -5.57 2.00
CA GLU A 61 2.34 -6.30 3.25
C GLU A 61 0.84 -6.63 3.36
N ASN A 62 0.50 -7.91 3.18
CA ASN A 62 -0.89 -8.39 3.20
C ASN A 62 -1.30 -8.99 4.56
N LEU A 63 -0.47 -8.87 5.59
CA LEU A 63 -0.81 -9.35 6.93
C LEU A 63 -1.69 -8.32 7.65
N THR A 64 -2.99 -8.60 7.74
CA THR A 64 -3.89 -7.77 8.54
C THR A 64 -3.55 -7.89 10.02
N ILE A 65 -3.21 -6.77 10.64
CA ILE A 65 -2.89 -6.73 12.06
C ILE A 65 -4.19 -6.69 12.85
N ASN A 66 -4.52 -7.82 13.49
CA ASN A 66 -5.56 -7.85 14.51
C ASN A 66 -4.91 -7.88 15.89
N TRP A 67 -4.80 -6.70 16.51
CA TRP A 67 -4.24 -6.53 17.86
C TRP A 67 -4.99 -7.32 18.94
N ALA A 68 -6.24 -7.72 18.67
CA ALA A 68 -7.07 -8.51 19.58
C ALA A 68 -6.96 -10.03 19.33
N ASP A 69 -6.27 -10.48 18.28
CA ASP A 69 -6.11 -11.91 18.00
C ASP A 69 -4.92 -12.49 18.80
N PRO A 70 -5.14 -13.41 19.75
CA PRO A 70 -4.06 -14.06 20.49
C PRO A 70 -3.14 -14.92 19.61
N LYS A 71 -3.52 -15.21 18.36
CA LYS A 71 -2.68 -15.90 17.38
C LYS A 71 -1.74 -14.97 16.62
N PHE A 72 -1.84 -13.65 16.80
CA PHE A 72 -1.05 -12.66 16.07
C PHE A 72 0.47 -12.89 16.14
N TRP A 73 0.97 -13.36 17.30
CA TRP A 73 2.39 -13.65 17.51
C TRP A 73 2.81 -15.08 17.15
N LYS A 74 1.91 -15.90 16.59
CA LYS A 74 2.27 -17.25 16.17
C LYS A 74 3.03 -17.19 14.84
N PRO A 75 4.13 -17.97 14.69
CA PRO A 75 4.80 -18.11 13.41
C PRO A 75 3.81 -18.52 12.33
N GLN A 76 3.91 -17.89 11.16
CA GLN A 76 3.22 -18.34 9.96
C GLN A 76 3.93 -19.63 9.52
N THR A 77 3.34 -20.79 9.83
CA THR A 77 3.81 -22.12 9.38
C THR A 77 3.29 -22.44 8.00
#